data_AF-A0A920N4Y7-F1
#
_entry.id   AF-A0A920N4Y7-F1
#
_cell.length_a   1.000
_cell.length_b   1.000
_cell.length_c   1.000
_cell.angle_alpha   90.00
_cell.angle_beta   90.00
_cell.angle_gamma   90.00
#
_symmetry.space_group_name_H-M   'P 1'
#
loop_
_entity.id
_entity.type
_entity.pdbx_description
1 polymer ?
#
loop_
_entity_poly.entity_id
_entity_poly.type
_entity_poly.pdbx_seq_one_letter_code
_entity_poly.pdbx_strand_id
1 'polypeptide(L)'
;MPATLRGTGPGQPLQQPRPGSTSAELDDGQIQAILDRDGVIGVTLGNWQLQYEWKCLGDNRHLRVMLERAVDHIDHICQMAGDHLHVAIGSDLDGGVGTDEFPADLDTIADLQRFIELLDGRGYSTEATEAILNGNWLRFLRDAWAD
;
A
#
# COMPACT_ATOMS: atom_id res chain seq x y z
N MET A 1 -10.13 -3.43 15.86
CA MET A 1 -10.08 -2.04 16.40
C MET A 1 -8.89 -1.34 15.77
N PRO A 2 -8.99 -0.08 15.30
CA PRO A 2 -7.85 0.59 14.69
C PRO A 2 -6.72 0.69 15.71
N ALA A 3 -5.48 0.54 15.23
CA ALA A 3 -4.29 0.78 16.03
C ALA A 3 -4.45 2.12 16.75
N THR A 4 -4.33 2.09 18.07
CA THR A 4 -4.48 3.26 18.93
C THR A 4 -3.72 4.44 18.32
N LEU A 5 -4.42 5.55 18.05
CA LEU A 5 -3.84 6.86 17.72
C LEU A 5 -2.76 7.22 18.75
N ARG A 6 -1.52 6.82 18.50
CA ARG A 6 -0.32 7.26 19.21
C ARG A 6 0.63 7.76 18.16
N GLY A 7 0.93 9.05 18.24
CA GLY A 7 1.76 9.77 17.29
C GLY A 7 3.03 9.00 16.96
N THR A 8 3.08 8.52 15.73
CA THR A 8 4.32 8.15 15.07
C THR A 8 5.11 9.45 14.88
N GLY A 9 6.41 9.42 15.18
CA GLY A 9 7.33 10.50 14.78
C GLY A 9 7.21 10.76 13.28
N PRO A 10 7.65 11.92 12.76
CA PRO A 10 7.22 12.41 11.45
C PRO A 10 7.57 11.40 10.35
N GLY A 11 6.59 10.56 10.00
CA GLY A 11 6.55 9.87 8.74
C GLY A 11 6.59 10.97 7.70
N GLN A 12 7.55 10.88 6.79
CA GLN A 12 7.70 11.89 5.75
C GLN A 12 6.35 11.98 5.01
N PRO A 13 5.72 13.17 4.94
CA PRO A 13 4.40 13.29 4.34
C PRO A 13 4.43 12.72 2.93
N LEU A 14 3.39 11.99 2.53
CA LEU A 14 3.20 11.55 1.16
C LEU A 14 3.14 12.83 0.30
N GLN A 15 4.20 13.07 -0.49
CA GLN A 15 4.33 14.28 -1.29
C GLN A 15 3.53 14.12 -2.58
N GLN A 16 2.77 15.16 -2.92
CA GLN A 16 1.91 15.17 -4.10
C GLN A 16 2.71 15.17 -5.41
N PRO A 17 2.13 14.61 -6.49
CA PRO A 17 2.76 14.55 -7.81
C PRO A 17 3.03 15.93 -8.42
N ARG A 18 4.02 16.00 -9.33
CA ARG A 18 4.41 17.24 -10.01
C ARG A 18 3.34 17.67 -11.03
N PRO A 19 3.12 18.99 -11.21
CA PRO A 19 2.29 19.49 -12.30
C PRO A 19 2.85 19.04 -13.66
N GLY A 20 2.07 18.28 -14.44
CA GLY A 20 2.45 17.82 -15.78
C GLY A 20 3.05 16.41 -15.86
N SER A 21 3.21 15.70 -14.74
CA SER A 21 3.34 14.24 -14.74
C SER A 21 1.98 13.63 -14.44
N THR A 22 1.43 12.80 -15.34
CA THR A 22 0.34 11.88 -14.97
C THR A 22 0.94 10.85 -14.01
N SER A 23 0.79 11.07 -12.71
CA SER A 23 1.04 10.03 -11.72
C SER A 23 -0.02 8.94 -11.88
N ALA A 24 0.40 7.69 -11.87
CA ALA A 24 -0.53 6.56 -11.72
C ALA A 24 -1.11 6.49 -10.29
N GLU A 25 -0.52 7.24 -9.35
CA GLU A 25 -0.95 7.33 -7.96
C GLU A 25 -2.24 8.10 -7.78
N LEU A 26 -3.05 7.63 -6.84
CA LEU A 26 -4.29 8.27 -6.43
C LEU A 26 -4.00 9.43 -5.48
N ASP A 27 -4.65 10.59 -5.70
CA ASP A 27 -4.67 11.65 -4.70
C ASP A 27 -5.68 11.37 -3.57
N ASP A 28 -5.58 12.08 -2.44
CA ASP A 28 -6.46 11.89 -1.29
C ASP A 28 -7.95 12.07 -1.64
N GLY A 29 -8.28 12.94 -2.61
CA GLY A 29 -9.66 13.13 -3.05
C GLY A 29 -10.19 11.91 -3.84
N GLN A 30 -9.34 11.31 -4.66
CA GLN A 30 -9.63 10.07 -5.37
C GLN A 30 -9.71 8.87 -4.42
N ILE A 31 -8.80 8.78 -3.45
CA ILE A 31 -8.86 7.78 -2.38
C ILE A 31 -10.19 7.91 -1.64
N GLN A 32 -10.53 9.11 -1.16
CA GLN A 32 -11.80 9.35 -0.45
C GLN A 32 -13.01 8.97 -1.31
N ALA A 33 -13.00 9.29 -2.61
CA ALA A 33 -14.09 8.90 -3.49
C ALA A 33 -14.25 7.37 -3.62
N ILE A 34 -13.17 6.59 -3.55
CA ILE A 34 -13.25 5.12 -3.53
C ILE A 34 -13.79 4.63 -2.18
N LEU A 35 -13.30 5.21 -1.07
CA LEU A 35 -13.76 4.89 0.29
C LEU A 35 -15.26 5.15 0.45
N ASP A 36 -15.76 6.28 -0.04
CA ASP A 36 -17.19 6.66 0.00
C ASP A 36 -18.10 5.66 -0.74
N ARG A 37 -17.53 4.79 -1.58
CA ARG A 37 -18.24 3.76 -2.35
C ARG A 37 -18.01 2.35 -1.81
N ASP A 38 -17.47 2.25 -0.60
CA ASP A 38 -17.10 0.98 0.04
C ASP A 38 -16.11 0.16 -0.81
N GLY A 39 -15.27 0.85 -1.58
CA GLY A 39 -14.27 0.24 -2.43
C GLY A 39 -13.05 -0.27 -1.64
N VAL A 40 -12.27 -1.13 -2.28
CA VAL A 40 -10.98 -1.63 -1.77
C VAL A 40 -9.85 -1.15 -2.68
N ILE A 41 -8.80 -0.59 -2.09
CA ILE A 41 -7.60 -0.11 -2.78
C ILE A 41 -6.47 -1.12 -2.62
N GLY A 42 -5.97 -1.63 -3.75
CA GLY A 42 -4.78 -2.47 -3.77
C GLY A 42 -3.50 -1.64 -3.76
N VAL A 43 -2.65 -1.79 -2.74
CA VAL A 43 -1.34 -1.17 -2.69
C VAL A 43 -0.36 -1.99 -3.52
N THR A 44 0.15 -1.36 -4.57
CA THR A 44 1.14 -1.90 -5.50
C THR A 44 2.56 -1.78 -4.95
N LEU A 45 3.44 -2.69 -5.35
CA LEU A 45 4.80 -2.77 -4.81
C LEU A 45 5.87 -2.24 -5.75
N GLY A 46 5.52 -1.69 -6.91
CA GLY A 46 6.47 -0.98 -7.76
C GLY A 46 7.04 0.24 -7.05
N ASN A 47 8.36 0.39 -7.01
CA ASN A 47 9.00 1.52 -6.33
C ASN A 47 8.62 2.87 -6.95
N TRP A 48 8.25 2.91 -8.24
CA TRP A 48 7.73 4.12 -8.90
C TRP A 48 6.40 4.61 -8.31
N GLN A 49 5.70 3.73 -7.59
CA GLN A 49 4.41 4.01 -6.94
C GLN A 49 4.63 4.31 -5.45
N LEU A 50 5.53 3.56 -4.81
CA LEU A 50 5.83 3.69 -3.38
C LEU A 50 6.68 4.91 -3.03
N GLN A 51 7.59 5.30 -3.94
CA GLN A 51 8.66 6.25 -3.64
C GLN A 51 8.66 7.42 -4.60
N TYR A 52 8.48 8.61 -4.02
CA TYR A 52 8.66 9.86 -4.74
C TYR A 52 10.10 9.97 -5.29
N GLU A 53 10.22 10.56 -6.48
CA GLU A 53 11.46 10.69 -7.28
C GLU A 53 12.01 9.42 -7.92
N TRP A 54 11.40 8.26 -7.68
CA TRP A 54 11.80 7.05 -8.38
C TRP A 54 11.60 7.19 -9.89
N LYS A 55 12.62 6.80 -10.66
CA LYS A 55 12.60 6.81 -12.12
C LYS A 55 12.60 5.37 -12.62
N CYS A 56 11.46 4.91 -13.12
CA CYS A 56 11.35 3.57 -13.71
C CYS A 56 12.45 3.35 -14.77
N LEU A 57 13.21 2.27 -14.65
CA LEU A 57 14.35 1.92 -15.50
C LEU A 57 15.49 2.98 -15.50
N GLY A 58 15.61 3.75 -14.42
CA GLY A 58 16.59 4.82 -14.24
C GLY A 58 17.59 4.58 -13.10
N ASP A 59 18.47 5.56 -12.87
CA ASP A 59 19.43 5.51 -11.75
C ASP A 59 18.78 5.98 -10.44
N ASN A 60 18.37 5.02 -9.62
CA ASN A 60 17.73 5.24 -8.31
C ASN A 60 18.61 4.81 -7.13
N ARG A 61 19.93 4.62 -7.30
CA ARG A 61 20.82 4.07 -6.24
C ARG A 61 20.85 4.87 -4.92
N HIS A 62 20.41 6.12 -4.96
CA HIS A 62 20.28 7.00 -3.80
C HIS A 62 18.96 6.82 -3.03
N LEU A 63 17.97 6.16 -3.65
CA LEU A 63 16.66 5.85 -3.07
C LEU A 63 16.65 4.36 -2.71
N ARG A 64 16.61 4.06 -1.42
CA ARG A 64 16.49 2.68 -0.93
C ARG A 64 15.08 2.49 -0.37
N VAL A 65 14.26 1.72 -1.09
CA VAL A 65 12.86 1.45 -0.73
C VAL A 65 12.75 0.06 -0.13
N MET A 66 12.00 -0.06 0.97
CA MET A 66 11.70 -1.32 1.65
C MET A 66 10.18 -1.54 1.70
N LEU A 67 9.74 -2.76 2.01
CA LEU A 67 8.32 -3.10 2.19
C LEU A 67 7.62 -2.23 3.25
N GLU A 68 8.35 -1.70 4.23
CA GLU A 68 7.82 -0.71 5.19
C GLU A 68 7.21 0.50 4.48
N ARG A 69 7.69 0.86 3.29
CA ARG A 69 7.12 1.96 2.52
C ARG A 69 5.72 1.63 2.02
N ALA A 70 5.46 0.39 1.60
CA ALA A 70 4.11 -0.06 1.27
C ALA A 70 3.21 -0.04 2.52
N VAL A 71 3.76 -0.40 3.69
CA VAL A 71 3.03 -0.31 4.96
C VAL A 71 2.67 1.14 5.32
N ASP A 72 3.52 2.13 5.01
CA ASP A 72 3.17 3.55 5.18
C ASP A 72 1.95 3.95 4.33
N HIS A 73 1.87 3.47 3.09
CA HIS A 73 0.73 3.73 2.21
C HIS A 73 -0.54 3.04 2.72
N ILE A 74 -0.42 1.79 3.19
CA ILE A 74 -1.53 1.07 3.83
C ILE A 74 -2.06 1.83 5.05
N ASP A 75 -1.16 2.28 5.92
CA ASP A 75 -1.49 3.03 7.15
C ASP A 75 -2.20 4.35 6.82
N HIS A 76 -1.74 5.08 5.80
CA HIS A 76 -2.41 6.30 5.32
C HIS A 76 -3.85 6.03 4.87
N ILE A 77 -4.08 5.01 4.04
CA ILE A 77 -5.44 4.64 3.59
C ILE A 77 -6.31 4.22 4.78
N CYS A 78 -5.76 3.46 5.73
CA CYS A 78 -6.47 3.09 6.96
C CYS A 78 -6.87 4.30 7.80
N GLN A 79 -5.98 5.29 7.94
CA GLN A 79 -6.25 6.51 8.70
C GLN A 79 -7.32 7.36 8.01
N MET A 80 -7.32 7.42 6.68
CA MET A 80 -8.37 8.09 5.90
C MET A 80 -9.72 7.40 6.03
N ALA A 81 -9.76 6.07 5.94
CA ALA A 81 -10.98 5.29 6.08
C ALA A 81 -11.53 5.27 7.51
N GLY A 82 -10.66 5.37 8.51
CA GLY A 82 -10.99 5.16 9.92
C GLY A 82 -11.02 3.68 10.34
N ASP A 83 -10.73 2.77 9.41
CA ASP A 83 -10.63 1.33 9.65
C ASP A 83 -9.68 0.64 8.65
N HIS A 84 -9.65 -0.70 8.66
CA HIS A 84 -8.76 -1.51 7.82
C HIS A 84 -9.48 -2.21 6.67
N LEU A 85 -10.76 -1.90 6.42
CA LEU A 85 -11.60 -2.67 5.51
C LEU A 85 -11.37 -2.32 4.04
N HIS A 86 -10.79 -1.16 3.75
CA HIS A 86 -10.72 -0.61 2.40
C HIS A 86 -9.35 -0.71 1.72
N VAL A 87 -8.43 -1.50 2.27
CA VAL A 87 -7.07 -1.63 1.74
C VAL A 87 -6.64 -3.09 1.62
N ALA A 88 -5.89 -3.41 0.59
CA ALA A 88 -5.36 -4.75 0.37
C ALA A 88 -4.02 -4.70 -0.38
N ILE A 89 -3.35 -5.85 -0.47
CA ILE A 89 -2.15 -5.98 -1.32
C ILE A 89 -2.55 -6.12 -2.80
N GLY A 90 -1.89 -5.37 -3.67
CA GLY A 90 -2.03 -5.44 -5.13
C GLY A 90 -0.66 -5.54 -5.80
N SER A 91 0.08 -6.61 -5.54
CA SER A 91 1.55 -6.60 -5.63
C SER A 91 2.19 -6.26 -6.99
N ASP A 92 1.52 -6.59 -8.11
CA ASP A 92 2.01 -6.37 -9.48
C ASP A 92 3.41 -6.94 -9.80
N LEU A 93 3.78 -8.07 -9.14
CA LEU A 93 5.13 -8.65 -9.22
C LEU A 93 5.53 -9.18 -10.61
N ASP A 94 4.57 -9.37 -11.51
CA ASP A 94 4.77 -9.84 -12.89
C ASP A 94 4.53 -8.74 -13.95
N GLY A 95 4.48 -7.47 -13.52
CA GLY A 95 4.22 -6.28 -14.36
C GLY A 95 5.28 -5.97 -15.44
N GLY A 96 6.26 -6.86 -15.67
CA GLY A 96 7.17 -6.79 -16.82
C GLY A 96 8.45 -5.99 -16.61
N VAL A 97 8.86 -5.76 -15.36
CA VAL A 97 10.13 -5.11 -14.99
C VAL A 97 11.00 -5.98 -14.07
N GLY A 98 12.27 -5.63 -13.91
CA GLY A 98 13.22 -6.40 -13.06
C GLY A 98 12.97 -6.20 -11.56
N THR A 99 13.53 -7.10 -10.74
CA THR A 99 13.43 -7.04 -9.26
C THR A 99 14.00 -5.75 -8.67
N ASP A 100 14.92 -5.09 -9.35
CA ASP A 100 15.47 -3.78 -8.97
C ASP A 100 14.42 -2.65 -8.94
N GLU A 101 13.25 -2.85 -9.55
CA GLU A 101 12.12 -1.90 -9.53
C GLU A 101 11.15 -2.12 -8.37
N PHE A 102 11.43 -3.09 -7.49
CA PHE A 102 10.64 -3.42 -6.30
C PHE A 102 11.44 -3.17 -5.01
N PRO A 103 10.81 -3.16 -3.82
CA PRO A 103 11.50 -3.01 -2.56
C PRO A 103 12.69 -3.95 -2.44
N ALA A 104 13.81 -3.45 -1.94
CA ALA A 104 15.07 -4.20 -1.92
C ALA A 104 15.06 -5.40 -0.94
N ASP A 105 13.96 -5.58 -0.22
CA ASP A 105 13.70 -6.64 0.72
C ASP A 105 12.51 -7.54 0.26
N LEU A 106 12.16 -7.45 -1.03
CA LEU A 106 11.17 -8.25 -1.76
C LEU A 106 11.85 -8.92 -2.96
N ASP A 107 12.25 -10.19 -2.83
CA ASP A 107 12.93 -10.94 -3.90
C ASP A 107 11.95 -11.87 -4.63
N THR A 108 11.05 -12.50 -3.88
CA THR A 108 10.06 -13.43 -4.41
C THR A 108 8.67 -13.17 -3.81
N ILE A 109 7.64 -13.75 -4.43
CA ILE A 109 6.28 -13.70 -3.88
C ILE A 109 6.17 -14.27 -2.46
N ALA A 110 7.11 -15.13 -2.03
CA ALA A 110 7.13 -15.65 -0.68
C ALA A 110 7.41 -14.55 0.38
N ASP A 111 8.09 -13.47 0.00
CA ASP A 111 8.41 -12.37 0.91
C ASP A 111 7.20 -11.50 1.25
N LEU A 112 6.05 -11.67 0.57
CA LEU A 112 4.80 -11.03 0.97
C LEU A 112 4.36 -11.45 2.39
N GLN A 113 4.84 -12.58 2.90
CA GLN A 113 4.59 -12.99 4.29
C GLN A 113 5.17 -12.00 5.31
N ARG A 114 6.15 -11.18 4.93
CA ARG A 114 6.76 -10.18 5.81
C ARG A 114 5.79 -9.09 6.23
N PHE A 115 4.72 -8.83 5.46
CA PHE A 115 3.67 -7.89 5.87
C PHE A 115 3.04 -8.26 7.23
N ILE A 116 3.04 -9.54 7.61
CA ILE A 116 2.53 -9.99 8.91
C ILE A 116 3.30 -9.30 10.05
N GLU A 117 4.63 -9.39 10.04
CA GLU A 117 5.49 -8.82 11.08
C GLU A 117 5.52 -7.29 11.00
N LEU A 118 5.51 -6.72 9.78
CA LEU A 118 5.52 -5.27 9.60
C LEU A 118 4.24 -4.60 10.11
N LEU A 119 3.08 -5.20 9.83
CA LEU A 119 1.78 -4.70 10.31
C LEU A 119 1.64 -4.91 11.83
N ASP A 120 2.10 -6.05 12.36
CA ASP A 120 2.15 -6.29 13.81
C ASP A 120 3.02 -5.23 14.52
N GLY A 121 4.19 -4.91 13.96
CA GLY A 121 5.06 -3.84 14.46
C GLY A 121 4.44 -2.44 14.45
N ARG A 122 3.38 -2.23 13.64
CA ARG A 122 2.57 -0.99 13.61
C ARG A 122 1.34 -1.07 14.52
N GLY A 123 1.12 -2.18 15.21
CA GLY A 123 0.01 -2.38 16.14
C GLY A 123 -1.30 -2.83 15.48
N TYR A 124 -1.25 -3.34 14.26
CA TYR A 124 -2.41 -3.98 13.64
C TYR A 124 -2.69 -5.33 14.31
N SER A 125 -3.95 -5.57 14.65
CA SER A 125 -4.39 -6.87 15.16
C SER A 125 -4.29 -7.95 14.08
N THR A 126 -4.17 -9.22 14.49
CA THR A 126 -4.21 -10.37 13.57
C THR A 126 -5.40 -10.34 12.61
N GLU A 127 -6.60 -9.98 13.10
CA GLU A 127 -7.81 -9.84 12.28
C GLU A 127 -7.62 -8.81 11.16
N ALA A 128 -7.08 -7.64 11.50
CA ALA A 128 -6.82 -6.58 10.53
C ALA A 128 -5.73 -6.99 9.53
N THR A 129 -4.68 -7.68 10.00
CA THR A 129 -3.63 -8.22 9.12
C THR A 129 -4.20 -9.23 8.13
N GLU A 130 -5.01 -10.19 8.59
CA GLU A 130 -5.67 -11.18 7.71
C GLU A 130 -6.60 -10.51 6.68
N ALA A 131 -7.34 -9.49 7.11
CA ALA A 131 -8.20 -8.69 6.24
C ALA A 131 -7.39 -7.98 5.14
N ILE A 132 -6.29 -7.32 5.50
CA ILE A 132 -5.43 -6.62 4.53
C ILE A 132 -4.74 -7.58 3.56
N LEU A 133 -4.27 -8.74 4.06
CA LEU A 133 -3.57 -9.72 3.23
C LEU A 133 -4.48 -10.35 2.16
N ASN A 134 -5.76 -10.61 2.50
CA ASN A 134 -6.70 -11.20 1.53
C ASN A 134 -8.19 -10.96 1.85
N GLY A 135 -8.56 -10.83 3.12
CA GLY A 135 -9.97 -10.82 3.53
C GLY A 135 -10.80 -9.70 2.91
N ASN A 136 -10.22 -8.51 2.73
CA ASN A 136 -10.87 -7.36 2.10
C ASN A 136 -11.17 -7.61 0.63
N TRP A 137 -10.22 -8.17 -0.13
CA TRP A 137 -10.48 -8.59 -1.50
C TRP A 137 -11.57 -9.66 -1.56
N LEU A 138 -11.49 -10.67 -0.71
CA LEU A 138 -12.49 -11.74 -0.70
C LEU A 138 -13.89 -11.21 -0.37
N ARG A 139 -14.02 -10.29 0.59
CA ARG A 139 -15.29 -9.62 0.92
C ARG A 139 -15.83 -8.85 -0.30
N PHE A 140 -15.02 -7.92 -0.83
CA PHE A 140 -15.42 -7.07 -1.95
C PHE A 140 -15.85 -7.87 -3.18
N LEU A 141 -15.08 -8.90 -3.55
CA LEU A 141 -15.39 -9.76 -4.68
C LEU A 141 -16.67 -10.58 -4.46
N ARG A 142 -16.90 -11.11 -3.24
CA ARG A 142 -18.13 -11.84 -2.92
C ARG A 142 -19.36 -10.94 -3.00
N ASP A 143 -19.25 -9.71 -2.50
CA ASP A 143 -20.36 -8.76 -2.50
C ASP A 143 -20.68 -8.30 -3.94
N ALA A 144 -19.67 -8.06 -4.77
CA ALA A 144 -19.84 -7.68 -6.17
C ALA A 144 -20.47 -8.78 -7.05
N TRP A 145 -20.36 -10.04 -6.64
CA TRP A 145 -20.93 -11.21 -7.33
C TRP A 145 -22.07 -11.88 -6.56
N ALA A 146 -22.61 -11.23 -5.53
CA ALA A 146 -23.85 -11.67 -4.90
C ALA A 146 -25.04 -11.26 -5.77
N ASP A 147 -25.93 -12.22 -6.05
CA ASP A 147 -27.15 -12.04 -6.87
C ASP A 147 -28.14 -11.03 -6.26
#